data_AF-A0A173RW70-F1
#
_entry.id   AF-A0A173RW70-F1
#
_cell.length_a   1.000
_cell.length_b   1.000
_cell.length_c   1.000
_cell.angle_alpha   90.00
_cell.angle_beta   90.00
_cell.angle_gamma   90.00
#
_symmetry.space_group_name_H-M   'P 1'
#
loop_
_entity.id
_entity.type
_entity.pdbx_description
1 polymer ?
#
loop_
_entity_poly.entity_id
_entity_poly.type
_entity_poly.pdbx_seq_one_letter_code
_entity_poly.pdbx_strand_id
1 'polypeptide(L)'
;MAYNTPETVADYLARFQMEITHRGKGTFTPDHVKYSLTIASGGKDFFTTFESNPHVHGEPTITQVFGALASDAMVVRDYGMDEFVDEFCDGMKPSAAIRAYNSCKETYDWMRDGLYLSNGDIASLSEVISENEEEIGALVEKAASERAARYAYDHPKLPKGFVTIEQLQGDLDLGDLRDEVEDFDFDGDITEAFGETAEYKVDDNYHALLTWLPDHTEWLEEAEFDGLLEGCKGDIYKMVQMAQYVCFKSDLYDHCDDICRYGTLDQLRDMGVYAIRESLADEILNDLSYDEDYAPTDDAKDTIISAIYATFEEKYGEDFADCADNFIQDNDDIAGRVNPCAMSVETVRAVYGMGFDAVFLNDWKKELAECDIDPEAVSVDSEAHDMENGRDGLDGNAPEKDAPEKDDRDAQPPVDTDNR
;
A
#
# COMPACT_ATOMS: atom_id res chain seq x y z
N MET A 1 3.49 -7.45 -30.37
CA MET A 1 2.37 -6.85 -29.64
C MET A 1 2.32 -7.57 -28.31
N ALA A 2 2.38 -6.83 -27.21
CA ALA A 2 2.47 -7.42 -25.87
C ALA A 2 1.11 -7.95 -25.36
N TYR A 3 0.01 -7.38 -25.85
CA TYR A 3 -1.33 -7.55 -25.29
C TYR A 3 -2.25 -8.36 -26.21
N ASN A 4 -1.84 -9.59 -26.55
CA ASN A 4 -2.54 -10.43 -27.52
C ASN A 4 -3.43 -11.52 -26.90
N THR A 5 -3.51 -11.61 -25.57
CA THR A 5 -4.35 -12.60 -24.89
C THR A 5 -5.11 -11.96 -23.73
N PRO A 6 -6.26 -12.51 -23.33
CA PRO A 6 -7.00 -12.03 -22.16
C PRO A 6 -6.15 -11.91 -20.91
N GLU A 7 -5.23 -12.85 -20.68
CA GLU A 7 -4.36 -12.86 -19.49
C GLU A 7 -3.34 -11.72 -19.49
N THR A 8 -2.70 -11.44 -20.64
CA THR A 8 -1.71 -10.34 -20.68
C THR A 8 -2.36 -8.97 -20.62
N VAL A 9 -3.59 -8.84 -21.12
CA VAL A 9 -4.41 -7.64 -20.94
C VAL A 9 -4.84 -7.49 -19.48
N ALA A 10 -5.33 -8.55 -18.84
CA ALA A 10 -5.78 -8.51 -17.46
C ALA A 10 -4.64 -8.15 -16.49
N ASP A 11 -3.45 -8.75 -16.65
CA ASP A 11 -2.27 -8.40 -15.85
C ASP A 11 -1.88 -6.92 -16.00
N TYR A 12 -2.01 -6.38 -17.21
CA TYR A 12 -1.75 -4.96 -17.47
C TYR A 12 -2.79 -4.07 -16.79
N LEU A 13 -4.08 -4.35 -17.00
CA LEU A 13 -5.19 -3.56 -16.44
C LEU A 13 -5.23 -3.62 -14.90
N ALA A 14 -4.82 -4.74 -14.31
CA ALA A 14 -4.78 -4.87 -12.85
C ALA A 14 -3.83 -3.86 -12.19
N ARG A 15 -2.87 -3.28 -12.92
CA ARG A 15 -1.93 -2.28 -12.38
C ARG A 15 -2.55 -0.89 -12.19
N PHE A 16 -3.76 -0.68 -12.70
CA PHE A 16 -4.46 0.59 -12.61
C PHE A 16 -5.45 0.59 -11.46
N GLN A 17 -5.52 1.70 -10.76
CA GLN A 17 -6.59 1.99 -9.79
C GLN A 17 -7.57 2.97 -10.42
N MET A 18 -8.86 2.68 -10.32
CA MET A 18 -9.92 3.52 -10.87
C MET A 18 -10.85 3.98 -9.77
N GLU A 19 -11.06 5.28 -9.70
CA GLU A 19 -12.00 5.89 -8.76
C GLU A 19 -13.12 6.64 -9.51
N ILE A 20 -14.36 6.45 -9.06
CA ILE A 20 -15.51 7.24 -9.52
C ILE A 20 -15.59 8.50 -8.65
N THR A 21 -15.14 9.63 -9.19
CA THR A 21 -15.12 10.92 -8.47
C THR A 21 -16.45 11.67 -8.53
N HIS A 22 -17.23 11.49 -9.60
CA HIS A 22 -18.55 12.12 -9.74
C HIS A 22 -19.52 11.30 -10.57
N ARG A 23 -20.82 11.40 -10.23
CA ARG A 23 -21.93 10.83 -10.99
C ARG A 23 -22.88 11.93 -11.44
N GLY A 24 -23.01 12.09 -12.75
CA GLY A 24 -23.90 13.04 -13.41
C GLY A 24 -24.95 12.36 -14.26
N LYS A 25 -25.87 13.16 -14.80
CA LYS A 25 -26.89 12.68 -15.74
C LYS A 25 -26.25 12.39 -17.11
N GLY A 26 -26.44 11.17 -17.62
CA GLY A 26 -25.99 10.77 -18.95
C GLY A 26 -26.75 11.49 -20.07
N THR A 27 -26.20 11.39 -21.28
CA THR A 27 -26.66 12.11 -22.46
C THR A 27 -27.46 11.25 -23.44
N PHE A 28 -27.31 9.92 -23.38
CA PHE A 28 -27.96 8.98 -24.30
C PHE A 28 -29.43 8.70 -23.95
N THR A 29 -29.73 8.29 -22.72
CA THR A 29 -31.10 8.04 -22.24
C THR A 29 -31.28 8.51 -20.79
N PRO A 30 -32.52 8.61 -20.28
CA PRO A 30 -32.76 8.98 -18.88
C PRO A 30 -32.10 8.05 -17.86
N ASP A 31 -31.84 6.79 -18.25
CA ASP A 31 -31.27 5.76 -17.38
C ASP A 31 -29.73 5.70 -17.47
N HIS A 32 -29.11 6.43 -18.41
CA HIS A 32 -27.65 6.51 -18.49
C HIS A 32 -27.10 7.47 -17.43
N VAL A 33 -26.00 7.05 -16.82
CA VAL A 33 -25.22 7.84 -15.87
C VAL A 33 -23.90 8.20 -16.51
N LYS A 34 -23.51 9.46 -16.35
CA LYS A 34 -22.17 9.93 -16.72
C LYS A 34 -21.27 9.87 -15.49
N TYR A 35 -20.21 9.11 -15.58
CA TYR A 35 -19.19 8.95 -14.55
C TYR A 35 -18.00 9.85 -14.89
N SER A 36 -17.53 10.63 -13.92
CA SER A 36 -16.19 11.21 -13.95
C SER A 36 -15.26 10.26 -13.21
N LEU A 37 -14.14 9.93 -13.84
CA LEU A 37 -13.23 8.87 -13.40
C LEU A 37 -11.82 9.42 -13.29
N THR A 38 -11.11 8.97 -12.27
CA THR A 38 -9.66 9.11 -12.14
C THR A 38 -9.03 7.74 -12.31
N ILE A 39 -8.02 7.62 -13.18
CA ILE A 39 -7.24 6.41 -13.37
C ILE A 39 -5.80 6.69 -12.94
N ALA A 40 -5.37 6.01 -11.87
CA ALA A 40 -4.02 6.09 -11.32
C ALA A 40 -3.19 4.86 -11.74
N SER A 41 -1.90 5.09 -12.02
CA SER A 41 -0.97 4.05 -12.50
C SER A 41 0.46 4.20 -11.95
N GLY A 42 0.62 4.86 -10.80
CA GLY A 42 1.94 5.19 -10.22
C GLY A 42 2.64 6.39 -10.86
N GLY A 43 1.98 7.10 -11.78
CA GLY A 43 2.45 8.34 -12.40
C GLY A 43 1.37 9.42 -12.33
N LYS A 44 1.35 10.35 -13.30
CA LYS A 44 0.30 11.39 -13.36
C LYS A 44 -1.07 10.77 -13.63
N ASP A 45 -2.03 11.06 -12.75
CA ASP A 45 -3.43 10.67 -12.90
C ASP A 45 -4.04 11.11 -14.23
N PHE A 46 -4.85 10.23 -14.80
CA PHE A 46 -5.63 10.51 -15.99
C PHE A 46 -7.11 10.68 -15.64
N PHE A 47 -7.68 11.80 -16.04
CA PHE A 47 -9.07 12.13 -15.80
C PHE A 47 -9.88 11.93 -17.07
N THR A 48 -10.96 11.17 -16.98
CA THR A 48 -11.85 10.93 -18.12
C THR A 48 -13.31 10.86 -17.69
N THR A 49 -14.20 10.71 -18.67
CA THR A 49 -15.61 10.45 -18.42
C THR A 49 -16.11 9.25 -19.20
N PHE A 50 -16.96 8.46 -18.57
CA PHE A 50 -17.57 7.28 -19.16
C PHE A 50 -19.09 7.33 -18.97
N GLU A 51 -19.86 6.91 -19.96
CA GLU A 51 -21.32 6.83 -19.84
C GLU A 51 -21.79 5.38 -19.99
N SER A 52 -22.56 4.89 -19.04
CA SER A 52 -23.17 3.57 -19.09
C SER A 52 -24.56 3.56 -18.45
N ASN A 53 -25.32 2.51 -18.72
CA ASN A 53 -26.57 2.23 -18.00
C ASN A 53 -26.29 1.26 -16.84
N PRO A 54 -26.25 1.74 -15.58
CA PRO A 54 -25.92 0.89 -14.45
C PRO A 54 -26.97 -0.18 -14.13
N HIS A 55 -28.21 -0.04 -14.63
CA HIS A 55 -29.22 -1.08 -14.47
C HIS A 55 -28.95 -2.33 -15.32
N VAL A 56 -28.10 -2.20 -16.36
CA VAL A 56 -27.75 -3.28 -17.27
C VAL A 56 -26.34 -3.79 -16.99
N HIS A 57 -25.38 -2.87 -16.80
CA HIS A 57 -23.95 -3.20 -16.72
C HIS A 57 -23.35 -3.03 -15.33
N GLY A 58 -24.11 -2.54 -14.34
CA GLY A 58 -23.57 -2.15 -13.05
C GLY A 58 -22.73 -0.87 -13.13
N GLU A 59 -21.90 -0.65 -12.11
CA GLU A 59 -20.92 0.43 -12.14
C GLU A 59 -19.80 0.11 -13.14
N PRO A 60 -19.24 1.12 -13.84
CA PRO A 60 -18.22 0.87 -14.84
C PRO A 60 -17.00 0.21 -14.21
N THR A 61 -16.44 -0.78 -14.91
CA THR A 61 -15.19 -1.44 -14.53
C THR A 61 -14.00 -0.85 -15.27
N ILE A 62 -12.78 -1.06 -14.74
CA ILE A 62 -11.56 -0.61 -15.42
C ILE A 62 -11.42 -1.22 -16.81
N THR A 63 -11.85 -2.47 -17.00
CA THR A 63 -11.86 -3.17 -18.29
C THR A 63 -12.75 -2.46 -19.32
N GLN A 64 -13.98 -2.09 -18.93
CA GLN A 64 -14.90 -1.36 -19.79
C GLN A 64 -14.37 0.01 -20.18
N VAL A 65 -13.83 0.74 -19.20
CA VAL A 65 -13.30 2.07 -19.41
C VAL A 65 -12.07 2.02 -20.32
N PHE A 66 -11.12 1.13 -20.07
CA PHE A 66 -9.94 0.97 -20.94
C PHE A 66 -10.31 0.51 -22.35
N GLY A 67 -11.29 -0.37 -22.49
CA GLY A 67 -11.79 -0.79 -23.81
C GLY A 67 -12.30 0.41 -24.62
N ALA A 68 -13.11 1.27 -24.00
CA ALA A 68 -13.60 2.48 -24.64
C ALA A 68 -12.48 3.48 -24.96
N LEU A 69 -11.55 3.71 -24.01
CA LEU A 69 -10.43 4.63 -24.23
C LEU A 69 -9.50 4.13 -25.35
N ALA A 70 -9.24 2.83 -25.43
CA ALA A 70 -8.42 2.24 -26.48
C ALA A 70 -9.12 2.38 -27.84
N SER A 71 -10.44 2.19 -27.88
CA SER A 71 -11.25 2.43 -29.08
C SER A 71 -11.24 3.90 -29.52
N ASP A 72 -11.38 4.85 -28.58
CA ASP A 72 -11.32 6.28 -28.87
C ASP A 72 -9.95 6.71 -29.41
N ALA A 73 -8.87 6.20 -28.80
CA ALA A 73 -7.50 6.44 -29.23
C ALA A 73 -7.26 5.91 -30.66
N MET A 74 -7.87 4.77 -30.96
CA MET A 74 -7.84 4.14 -32.27
C MET A 74 -8.54 4.97 -33.35
N VAL A 75 -9.66 5.60 -33.02
CA VAL A 75 -10.41 6.47 -33.94
C VAL A 75 -9.57 7.66 -34.39
N VAL A 76 -8.92 8.40 -33.49
CA VAL A 76 -8.11 9.59 -33.88
C VAL A 76 -6.80 9.23 -34.57
N ARG A 77 -6.34 7.99 -34.44
CA ARG A 77 -5.20 7.47 -35.21
C ARG A 77 -5.58 7.29 -36.68
N ASP A 78 -6.77 6.74 -36.93
CA ASP A 78 -7.21 6.33 -38.26
C ASP A 78 -7.95 7.44 -39.02
N TYR A 79 -8.55 8.40 -38.30
CA TYR A 79 -9.32 9.50 -38.87
C TYR A 79 -8.74 10.87 -38.51
N GLY A 80 -8.44 11.67 -39.54
CA GLY A 80 -8.18 13.10 -39.34
C GLY A 80 -9.44 13.85 -38.84
N MET A 81 -9.28 15.07 -38.32
CA MET A 81 -10.42 15.87 -37.81
C MET A 81 -11.58 15.95 -38.81
N ASP A 82 -11.31 16.22 -40.08
CA ASP A 82 -12.36 16.37 -41.09
C ASP A 82 -13.13 15.05 -41.30
N GLU A 83 -12.42 13.93 -41.40
CA GLU A 83 -13.01 12.59 -41.57
C GLU A 83 -13.76 12.13 -40.31
N PHE A 84 -13.23 12.44 -39.12
CA PHE A 84 -13.90 12.17 -37.85
C PHE A 84 -15.23 12.93 -37.73
N VAL A 85 -15.24 14.18 -38.16
CA VAL A 85 -16.46 15.00 -38.15
C VAL A 85 -17.49 14.43 -39.11
N ASP A 86 -17.07 14.04 -40.32
CA ASP A 86 -17.97 13.50 -41.33
C ASP A 86 -18.56 12.13 -40.90
N GLU A 87 -17.78 11.27 -40.25
CA GLU A 87 -18.22 9.91 -39.88
C GLU A 87 -18.97 9.85 -38.55
N PHE A 88 -18.50 10.59 -37.52
CA PHE A 88 -18.98 10.42 -36.13
C PHE A 88 -19.79 11.62 -35.60
N CYS A 89 -19.79 12.76 -36.30
CA CYS A 89 -20.31 14.01 -35.75
C CYS A 89 -21.53 14.58 -36.49
N ASP A 90 -22.26 13.76 -37.25
CA ASP A 90 -23.47 14.24 -37.94
C ASP A 90 -24.48 14.86 -36.96
N GLY A 91 -24.97 16.05 -37.31
CA GLY A 91 -25.88 16.84 -36.48
C GLY A 91 -25.26 17.49 -35.23
N MET A 92 -23.97 17.30 -34.94
CA MET A 92 -23.31 17.97 -33.82
C MET A 92 -22.92 19.42 -34.14
N LYS A 93 -22.94 20.29 -33.12
CA LYS A 93 -22.38 21.65 -33.27
C LYS A 93 -20.86 21.53 -33.49
N PRO A 94 -20.25 22.38 -34.33
CA PRO A 94 -18.79 22.34 -34.57
C PRO A 94 -17.95 22.38 -33.28
N SER A 95 -18.35 23.19 -32.29
CA SER A 95 -17.67 23.27 -31.00
C SER A 95 -17.81 22.01 -30.12
N ALA A 96 -18.85 21.19 -30.36
CA ALA A 96 -19.00 19.89 -29.69
C ALA A 96 -18.12 18.83 -30.38
N ALA A 97 -18.14 18.81 -31.72
CA ALA A 97 -17.30 17.90 -32.51
C ALA A 97 -15.80 18.11 -32.26
N ILE A 98 -15.33 19.36 -32.22
CA ILE A 98 -13.94 19.69 -31.88
C ILE A 98 -13.58 19.20 -30.47
N ARG A 99 -14.47 19.35 -29.50
CA ARG A 99 -14.24 18.87 -28.12
C ARG A 99 -14.18 17.34 -28.06
N ALA A 100 -15.05 16.65 -28.78
CA ALA A 100 -15.02 15.18 -28.87
C ALA A 100 -13.71 14.68 -29.48
N TYR A 101 -13.30 15.24 -30.63
CA TYR A 101 -12.03 14.89 -31.27
C TYR A 101 -10.83 15.15 -30.35
N ASN A 102 -10.78 16.31 -29.69
CA ASN A 102 -9.70 16.63 -28.76
C ASN A 102 -9.68 15.69 -27.55
N SER A 103 -10.84 15.26 -27.04
CA SER A 103 -10.92 14.27 -25.96
C SER A 103 -10.34 12.92 -26.37
N CYS A 104 -10.68 12.43 -27.56
CA CYS A 104 -10.10 11.19 -28.10
C CYS A 104 -8.59 11.35 -28.35
N LYS A 105 -8.14 12.55 -28.79
CA LYS A 105 -6.73 12.86 -28.97
C LYS A 105 -5.95 12.90 -27.66
N GLU A 106 -6.52 13.51 -26.61
CA GLU A 106 -5.93 13.50 -25.27
C GLU A 106 -5.79 12.07 -24.75
N THR A 107 -6.78 11.21 -25.01
CA THR A 107 -6.72 9.78 -24.69
C THR A 107 -5.61 9.07 -25.45
N TYR A 108 -5.49 9.32 -26.76
CA TYR A 108 -4.42 8.76 -27.60
C TYR A 108 -3.02 9.20 -27.14
N ASP A 109 -2.84 10.50 -26.87
CA ASP A 109 -1.57 11.04 -26.38
C ASP A 109 -1.24 10.48 -24.98
N TRP A 110 -2.23 10.32 -24.10
CA TRP A 110 -2.01 9.67 -22.80
C TRP A 110 -1.60 8.20 -22.94
N MET A 111 -2.30 7.40 -23.76
CA MET A 111 -1.95 6.00 -23.96
C MET A 111 -0.56 5.84 -24.60
N ARG A 112 -0.24 6.68 -25.59
CA ARG A 112 1.05 6.60 -26.29
C ARG A 112 2.20 7.13 -25.44
N ASP A 113 2.07 8.33 -24.89
CA ASP A 113 3.18 9.04 -24.25
C ASP A 113 3.17 8.89 -22.74
N GLY A 114 2.00 8.83 -22.11
CA GLY A 114 1.84 8.63 -20.67
C GLY A 114 2.03 7.18 -20.25
N LEU A 115 1.50 6.23 -21.02
CA LEU A 115 1.62 4.79 -20.76
C LEU A 115 2.69 4.10 -21.62
N TYR A 116 3.38 4.84 -22.49
CA TYR A 116 4.43 4.34 -23.37
C TYR A 116 3.99 3.18 -24.30
N LEU A 117 2.69 3.14 -24.66
CA LEU A 117 2.15 2.09 -25.52
C LEU A 117 2.43 2.38 -27.00
N SER A 118 2.86 1.36 -27.74
CA SER A 118 2.96 1.49 -29.20
C SER A 118 1.56 1.50 -29.82
N ASN A 119 1.45 2.03 -31.05
CA ASN A 119 0.19 1.96 -31.81
C ASN A 119 -0.30 0.51 -32.01
N GLY A 120 0.62 -0.46 -32.05
CA GLY A 120 0.28 -1.87 -32.13
C GLY A 120 -0.31 -2.37 -30.82
N ASP A 121 0.23 -1.93 -29.68
CA ASP A 121 -0.26 -2.32 -28.36
C ASP A 121 -1.65 -1.75 -28.06
N ILE A 122 -1.91 -0.48 -28.42
CA ILE A 122 -3.24 0.14 -28.28
C ILE A 122 -4.27 -0.60 -29.13
N ALA A 123 -3.92 -0.97 -30.36
CA ALA A 123 -4.81 -1.73 -31.24
C ALA A 123 -5.11 -3.12 -30.68
N SER A 124 -4.10 -3.83 -30.18
CA SER A 124 -4.29 -5.14 -29.55
C SER A 124 -5.13 -5.05 -28.29
N LEU A 125 -4.92 -4.04 -27.44
CA LEU A 125 -5.76 -3.80 -26.26
C LEU A 125 -7.22 -3.58 -26.67
N SER A 126 -7.48 -2.71 -27.66
CA SER A 126 -8.83 -2.44 -28.15
C SER A 126 -9.51 -3.71 -28.69
N GLU A 127 -8.80 -4.50 -29.48
CA GLU A 127 -9.33 -5.73 -30.08
C GLU A 127 -9.62 -6.79 -29.01
N VAL A 128 -8.62 -7.14 -28.21
CA VAL A 128 -8.71 -8.22 -27.22
C VAL A 128 -9.72 -7.89 -26.12
N ILE A 129 -9.80 -6.63 -25.66
CA ILE A 129 -10.84 -6.20 -24.71
C ILE A 129 -12.23 -6.31 -25.33
N SER A 130 -12.42 -5.86 -26.57
CA SER A 130 -13.73 -5.91 -27.23
C SER A 130 -14.26 -7.33 -27.44
N GLU A 131 -13.36 -8.29 -27.66
CA GLU A 131 -13.72 -9.69 -27.90
C GLU A 131 -13.90 -10.50 -26.60
N ASN A 132 -13.23 -10.10 -25.51
CA ASN A 132 -13.11 -10.90 -24.28
C ASN A 132 -13.38 -10.10 -23.01
N GLU A 133 -14.23 -9.06 -23.07
CA GLU A 133 -14.48 -8.13 -21.95
C GLU A 133 -14.83 -8.84 -20.64
N GLU A 134 -15.75 -9.81 -20.68
CA GLU A 134 -16.19 -10.56 -19.50
C GLU A 134 -15.06 -11.41 -18.89
N GLU A 135 -14.29 -12.10 -19.73
CA GLU A 135 -13.16 -12.93 -19.28
C GLU A 135 -12.06 -12.08 -18.66
N ILE A 136 -11.69 -10.98 -19.31
CA ILE A 136 -10.68 -10.04 -18.81
C ILE A 136 -11.16 -9.39 -17.51
N GLY A 137 -12.42 -8.98 -17.44
CA GLY A 137 -13.04 -8.44 -16.23
C GLY A 137 -12.89 -9.40 -15.03
N ALA A 138 -13.23 -10.67 -15.22
CA ALA A 138 -13.08 -11.69 -14.18
C ALA A 138 -11.61 -11.91 -13.76
N LEU A 139 -10.67 -11.89 -14.72
CA LEU A 139 -9.25 -12.01 -14.42
C LEU A 139 -8.69 -10.80 -13.65
N VAL A 140 -9.11 -9.58 -14.01
CA VAL A 140 -8.73 -8.35 -13.30
C VAL A 140 -9.28 -8.35 -11.87
N GLU A 141 -10.55 -8.74 -11.69
CA GLU A 141 -11.17 -8.86 -10.36
C GLU A 141 -10.47 -9.92 -9.51
N LYS A 142 -10.11 -11.06 -10.11
CA LYS A 142 -9.32 -12.09 -9.45
C LYS A 142 -7.95 -11.57 -9.02
N ALA A 143 -7.23 -10.85 -9.90
CA ALA A 143 -5.93 -10.27 -9.56
C ALA A 143 -6.04 -9.23 -8.42
N ALA A 144 -7.09 -8.39 -8.43
CA ALA A 144 -7.37 -7.46 -7.34
C ALA A 144 -7.68 -8.20 -6.03
N SER A 145 -8.47 -9.27 -6.09
CA SER A 145 -8.81 -10.11 -4.94
C SER A 145 -7.58 -10.83 -4.37
N GLU A 146 -6.71 -11.37 -5.22
CA GLU A 146 -5.46 -12.01 -4.82
C GLU A 146 -4.50 -11.02 -4.15
N ARG A 147 -4.39 -9.79 -4.67
CA ARG A 147 -3.60 -8.72 -4.03
C ARG A 147 -4.19 -8.29 -2.70
N ALA A 148 -5.51 -8.12 -2.62
CA ALA A 148 -6.19 -7.80 -1.37
C ALA A 148 -6.01 -8.93 -0.33
N ALA A 149 -6.09 -10.19 -0.76
CA ALA A 149 -5.85 -11.35 0.11
C ALA A 149 -4.39 -11.42 0.56
N ARG A 150 -3.43 -11.11 -0.33
CA ARG A 150 -2.01 -11.06 0.02
C ARG A 150 -1.72 -9.94 1.01
N TYR A 151 -2.28 -8.76 0.79
CA TYR A 151 -2.18 -7.64 1.72
C TYR A 151 -2.80 -8.00 3.07
N ALA A 152 -4.01 -8.55 3.11
CA ALA A 152 -4.63 -8.98 4.36
C ALA A 152 -3.86 -10.12 5.06
N TYR A 153 -3.16 -10.96 4.30
CA TYR A 153 -2.26 -11.96 4.84
C TYR A 153 -1.06 -11.27 5.50
N ASP A 154 -0.34 -10.40 4.79
CA ASP A 154 0.87 -9.71 5.27
C ASP A 154 0.59 -8.65 6.36
N HIS A 155 -0.63 -8.10 6.43
CA HIS A 155 -1.10 -7.17 7.45
C HIS A 155 -2.28 -7.76 8.25
N PRO A 156 -2.04 -8.79 9.09
CA PRO A 156 -3.09 -9.42 9.87
C PRO A 156 -3.65 -8.44 10.91
N LYS A 157 -4.94 -8.61 11.24
CA LYS A 157 -5.60 -7.82 12.28
C LYS A 157 -4.94 -8.06 13.63
N LEU A 158 -4.72 -6.99 14.38
CA LEU A 158 -4.06 -7.04 15.68
C LEU A 158 -5.01 -7.43 16.82
N PRO A 159 -4.51 -8.18 17.83
CA PRO A 159 -5.18 -8.27 19.13
C PRO A 159 -5.34 -6.86 19.72
N LYS A 160 -6.38 -6.67 20.53
CA LYS A 160 -6.62 -5.40 21.20
C LYS A 160 -5.47 -5.06 22.16
N GLY A 161 -5.10 -3.78 22.22
CA GLY A 161 -3.98 -3.28 23.02
C GLY A 161 -2.61 -3.41 22.33
N PHE A 162 -2.59 -3.72 21.02
CA PHE A 162 -1.39 -3.74 20.19
C PHE A 162 -1.52 -2.76 19.03
N VAL A 163 -0.39 -2.20 18.62
CA VAL A 163 -0.21 -1.30 17.49
C VAL A 163 0.88 -1.83 16.56
N THR A 164 0.75 -1.65 15.25
CA THR A 164 1.80 -2.11 14.31
C THR A 164 2.97 -1.14 14.30
N ILE A 165 4.16 -1.66 13.99
CA ILE A 165 5.34 -0.83 13.74
C ILE A 165 5.07 0.19 12.61
N GLU A 166 4.44 -0.24 11.51
CA GLU A 166 4.07 0.65 10.39
C GLU A 166 3.15 1.80 10.81
N GLN A 167 2.21 1.55 11.73
CA GLN A 167 1.33 2.61 12.25
C GLN A 167 2.12 3.63 13.04
N LEU A 168 3.03 3.18 13.90
CA LEU A 168 3.89 4.07 14.68
C LEU A 168 4.82 4.88 13.77
N GLN A 169 5.42 4.25 12.76
CA GLN A 169 6.26 4.93 11.76
C GLN A 169 5.49 6.02 10.99
N GLY A 170 4.24 5.75 10.63
CA GLY A 170 3.38 6.70 9.91
C GLY A 170 2.97 7.93 10.72
N ASP A 171 3.00 7.84 12.05
CA ASP A 171 2.63 8.93 12.96
C ASP A 171 3.79 9.89 13.29
N LEU A 172 5.04 9.54 12.94
CA LEU A 172 6.24 10.36 13.16
C LEU A 172 6.36 11.49 12.14
N ASP A 173 6.93 12.64 12.50
CA ASP A 173 7.16 13.77 11.59
C ASP A 173 8.61 13.77 11.07
N LEU A 174 8.83 13.16 9.91
CA LEU A 174 10.16 13.01 9.28
C LEU A 174 10.60 14.22 8.42
N GLY A 175 9.84 15.30 8.45
CA GLY A 175 10.14 16.51 7.68
C GLY A 175 9.84 16.42 6.19
N ASP A 176 10.34 17.41 5.44
CA ASP A 176 10.12 17.54 3.99
C ASP A 176 10.87 16.46 3.19
N LEU A 177 11.85 15.80 3.80
CA LEU A 177 12.69 14.74 3.22
C LEU A 177 12.31 13.32 3.69
N ARG A 178 11.07 13.11 4.14
CA ARG A 178 10.55 11.78 4.53
C ARG A 178 10.97 10.66 3.58
N ASP A 179 10.70 10.84 2.28
CA ASP A 179 10.92 9.80 1.26
C ASP A 179 12.40 9.37 1.21
N GLU A 180 13.33 10.28 1.52
CA GLU A 180 14.75 9.96 1.60
C GLU A 180 15.13 9.29 2.92
N VAL A 181 14.53 9.74 4.03
CA VAL A 181 14.75 9.16 5.38
C VAL A 181 14.34 7.70 5.43
N GLU A 182 13.23 7.33 4.77
CA GLU A 182 12.74 5.95 4.75
C GLU A 182 13.73 4.96 4.09
N ASP A 183 14.68 5.47 3.30
CA ASP A 183 15.75 4.71 2.63
C ASP A 183 17.09 4.72 3.40
N PHE A 184 17.15 5.31 4.60
CA PHE A 184 18.40 5.40 5.38
C PHE A 184 18.89 4.03 5.88
N ASP A 185 20.21 3.90 5.97
CA ASP A 185 20.86 2.84 6.73
C ASP A 185 21.03 3.28 8.18
N PHE A 186 20.14 2.81 9.05
CA PHE A 186 20.12 3.18 10.48
C PHE A 186 21.16 2.43 11.33
N ASP A 187 21.97 1.55 10.74
CA ASP A 187 23.09 0.88 11.43
C ASP A 187 24.32 1.82 11.57
N GLY A 188 24.30 2.98 10.91
CA GLY A 188 25.39 3.94 10.83
C GLY A 188 25.20 5.24 11.61
N ASP A 189 26.14 6.16 11.43
CA ASP A 189 26.07 7.53 11.96
C ASP A 189 25.04 8.34 11.15
N ILE A 190 23.91 8.66 11.79
CA ILE A 190 22.79 9.37 11.18
C ILE A 190 23.21 10.79 10.74
N THR A 191 24.20 11.40 11.39
CA THR A 191 24.69 12.74 11.00
C THR A 191 25.41 12.73 9.66
N GLU A 192 26.07 11.61 9.31
CA GLU A 192 26.66 11.38 8.00
C GLU A 192 25.55 11.24 6.95
N ALA A 193 24.54 10.42 7.22
CA ALA A 193 23.37 10.25 6.35
C ALA A 193 22.63 11.58 6.09
N PHE A 194 22.50 12.44 7.11
CA PHE A 194 21.91 13.77 6.95
C PHE A 194 22.73 14.66 6.01
N GLY A 195 24.05 14.65 6.17
CA GLY A 195 24.96 15.40 5.31
C GLY A 195 24.88 14.95 3.86
N GLU A 196 24.97 13.65 3.61
CA GLU A 196 24.90 13.06 2.27
C GLU A 196 23.55 13.32 1.60
N THR A 197 22.45 13.17 2.35
CA THR A 197 21.09 13.42 1.85
C THR A 197 20.89 14.88 1.49
N ALA A 198 21.30 15.80 2.37
CA ALA A 198 21.21 17.22 2.11
C ALA A 198 22.04 17.61 0.87
N GLU A 199 23.25 17.07 0.69
CA GLU A 199 24.07 17.29 -0.52
C GLU A 199 23.40 16.74 -1.77
N TYR A 200 22.84 15.53 -1.70
CA TYR A 200 22.16 14.86 -2.80
C TYR A 200 20.94 15.64 -3.30
N LYS A 201 20.21 16.29 -2.40
CA LYS A 201 18.97 17.02 -2.71
C LYS A 201 19.19 18.42 -3.28
N VAL A 202 20.41 18.98 -3.21
CA VAL A 202 20.71 20.29 -3.78
C VAL A 202 20.52 20.29 -5.30
N ASP A 203 19.83 21.31 -5.82
CA ASP A 203 19.61 21.44 -7.26
C ASP A 203 20.90 21.78 -8.02
N ASP A 204 21.13 21.06 -9.11
CA ASP A 204 22.15 21.41 -10.12
C ASP A 204 21.61 22.37 -11.20
N ASN A 205 20.28 22.53 -11.28
CA ASN A 205 19.63 23.33 -12.31
C ASN A 205 19.50 24.80 -11.91
N TYR A 206 20.15 25.69 -12.67
CA TYR A 206 20.12 27.14 -12.40
C TYR A 206 18.72 27.76 -12.36
N HIS A 207 17.77 27.24 -13.16
CA HIS A 207 16.40 27.74 -13.12
C HIS A 207 15.68 27.33 -11.84
N ALA A 208 15.89 26.09 -11.37
CA ALA A 208 15.32 25.61 -10.11
C ALA A 208 15.85 26.43 -8.93
N LEU A 209 17.18 26.59 -8.84
CA LEU A 209 17.83 27.41 -7.80
C LEU A 209 17.29 28.84 -7.74
N LEU A 210 17.16 29.52 -8.88
CA LEU A 210 16.67 30.90 -8.92
C LEU A 210 15.16 31.01 -8.68
N THR A 211 14.40 29.93 -8.90
CA THR A 211 12.97 29.89 -8.62
C THR A 211 12.70 29.63 -7.14
N TRP A 212 13.56 28.83 -6.49
CA TRP A 212 13.49 28.53 -5.06
C TRP A 212 13.89 29.74 -4.19
N LEU A 213 14.96 30.45 -4.56
CA LEU A 213 15.56 31.51 -3.75
C LEU A 213 14.59 32.60 -3.20
N PRO A 214 13.65 33.17 -3.98
CA PRO A 214 12.85 34.30 -3.50
C PRO A 214 12.03 34.03 -2.24
N ASP A 215 11.64 32.78 -2.02
CA ASP A 215 10.84 32.36 -0.86
C ASP A 215 11.70 31.81 0.30
N HIS A 216 13.04 31.73 0.12
CA HIS A 216 13.98 31.03 1.01
C HIS A 216 15.26 31.84 1.28
N THR A 217 15.18 33.17 1.22
CA THR A 217 16.35 34.06 1.31
C THR A 217 17.07 34.01 2.66
N GLU A 218 16.35 33.64 3.72
CA GLU A 218 16.86 33.48 5.08
C GLU A 218 17.98 32.44 5.16
N TRP A 219 17.94 31.40 4.34
CA TRP A 219 18.96 30.35 4.32
C TRP A 219 20.29 30.81 3.74
N LEU A 220 20.32 31.92 2.98
CA LEU A 220 21.59 32.57 2.62
C LEU A 220 22.23 33.26 3.84
N GLU A 221 21.42 33.78 4.77
CA GLU A 221 21.93 34.38 6.00
C GLU A 221 22.47 33.30 6.92
N GLU A 222 21.76 32.17 7.05
CA GLU A 222 22.21 31.01 7.84
C GLU A 222 23.49 30.39 7.26
N ALA A 223 23.56 30.18 5.94
CA ALA A 223 24.78 29.68 5.30
C ALA A 223 25.98 30.62 5.45
N GLU A 224 25.77 31.94 5.51
CA GLU A 224 26.85 32.90 5.83
C GLU A 224 27.24 32.82 7.31
N PHE A 225 26.25 32.63 8.22
CA PHE A 225 26.48 32.47 9.65
C PHE A 225 27.35 31.23 9.94
N ASP A 226 27.07 30.12 9.26
CA ASP A 226 27.86 28.88 9.31
C ASP A 226 29.21 29.00 8.59
N GLY A 227 29.48 30.11 7.91
CA GLY A 227 30.73 30.38 7.19
C GLY A 227 30.87 29.61 5.86
N LEU A 228 29.83 28.92 5.41
CA LEU A 228 29.85 28.10 4.19
C LEU A 228 29.98 28.94 2.91
N LEU A 229 29.62 30.23 2.96
CA LEU A 229 29.70 31.11 1.81
C LEU A 229 31.10 31.69 1.54
N GLU A 230 32.07 31.58 2.46
CA GLU A 230 33.38 32.24 2.34
C GLU A 230 34.13 31.89 1.05
N GLY A 231 34.02 30.63 0.59
CA GLY A 231 34.65 30.13 -0.62
C GLY A 231 33.91 30.41 -1.94
N CYS A 232 32.65 30.87 -1.88
CA CYS A 232 31.80 31.07 -3.06
C CYS A 232 31.25 32.50 -3.22
N LYS A 233 31.70 33.45 -2.39
CA LYS A 233 31.25 34.85 -2.45
C LYS A 233 31.32 35.42 -3.87
N GLY A 234 30.17 35.90 -4.35
CA GLY A 234 30.01 36.49 -5.67
C GLY A 234 29.59 35.51 -6.77
N ASP A 235 29.53 34.20 -6.48
CA ASP A 235 28.90 33.19 -7.32
C ASP A 235 27.51 32.86 -6.77
N ILE A 236 26.50 33.58 -7.28
CA ILE A 236 25.13 33.49 -6.76
C ILE A 236 24.56 32.06 -6.80
N TYR A 237 24.91 31.26 -7.82
CA TYR A 237 24.39 29.90 -7.94
C TYR A 237 24.96 29.01 -6.84
N LYS A 238 26.27 29.09 -6.60
CA LYS A 238 26.91 28.34 -5.51
C LYS A 238 26.46 28.81 -4.14
N MET A 239 26.22 30.11 -3.97
CA MET A 239 25.67 30.63 -2.71
C MET A 239 24.27 30.07 -2.44
N VAL A 240 23.41 30.02 -3.47
CA VAL A 240 22.05 29.43 -3.34
C VAL A 240 22.12 27.92 -3.10
N GLN A 241 23.05 27.21 -3.73
CA GLN A 241 23.28 25.78 -3.47
C GLN A 241 23.68 25.53 -2.01
N MET A 242 24.56 26.36 -1.44
CA MET A 242 24.90 26.26 -0.01
C MET A 242 23.71 26.60 0.89
N ALA A 243 22.85 27.55 0.50
CA ALA A 243 21.61 27.84 1.23
C ALA A 243 20.62 26.66 1.19
N GLN A 244 20.42 26.02 0.03
CA GLN A 244 19.61 24.80 -0.07
C GLN A 244 20.17 23.67 0.80
N TYR A 245 21.50 23.46 0.76
CA TYR A 245 22.15 22.48 1.62
C TYR A 245 21.85 22.72 3.11
N VAL A 246 21.98 23.96 3.59
CA VAL A 246 21.69 24.30 4.99
C VAL A 246 20.20 24.14 5.29
N CYS A 247 19.31 24.52 4.39
CA CYS A 247 17.85 24.33 4.54
C CYS A 247 17.50 22.84 4.73
N PHE A 248 17.96 21.98 3.82
CA PHE A 248 17.69 20.54 3.87
C PHE A 248 18.32 19.87 5.08
N LYS A 249 19.56 20.27 5.41
CA LYS A 249 20.22 19.77 6.60
C LYS A 249 19.48 20.19 7.86
N SER A 250 19.04 21.45 7.96
CA SER A 250 18.28 21.94 9.12
C SER A 250 16.98 21.18 9.30
N ASP A 251 16.21 20.93 8.23
CA ASP A 251 14.99 20.12 8.27
C ASP A 251 15.26 18.76 8.92
N LEU A 252 16.27 18.03 8.46
CA LEU A 252 16.65 16.73 9.04
C LEU A 252 17.02 16.83 10.53
N TYR A 253 17.76 17.87 10.95
CA TYR A 253 18.11 18.05 12.36
C TYR A 253 16.91 18.50 13.23
N ASP A 254 16.01 19.30 12.68
CA ASP A 254 14.78 19.73 13.37
C ASP A 254 13.83 18.54 13.60
N HIS A 255 13.90 17.53 12.74
CA HIS A 255 13.14 16.28 12.79
C HIS A 255 13.95 15.08 13.33
N CYS A 256 15.16 15.30 13.87
CA CYS A 256 16.10 14.22 14.23
C CYS A 256 15.52 13.19 15.20
N ASP A 257 14.81 13.64 16.24
CA ASP A 257 14.21 12.74 17.24
C ASP A 257 13.23 11.75 16.57
N ASP A 258 12.39 12.23 15.67
CA ASP A 258 11.42 11.42 14.94
C ASP A 258 12.09 10.51 13.90
N ILE A 259 13.17 10.98 13.28
CA ILE A 259 13.99 10.15 12.38
C ILE A 259 14.66 9.01 13.15
N CYS A 260 15.24 9.27 14.33
CA CYS A 260 15.84 8.22 15.14
C CYS A 260 14.79 7.23 15.67
N ARG A 261 13.60 7.71 16.09
CA ARG A 261 12.46 6.85 16.43
C ARG A 261 12.06 5.96 15.26
N TYR A 262 12.00 6.52 14.05
CA TYR A 262 11.69 5.76 12.85
C TYR A 262 12.74 4.66 12.62
N GLY A 263 14.02 5.00 12.72
CA GLY A 263 15.12 4.03 12.60
C GLY A 263 15.06 2.90 13.62
N THR A 264 14.73 3.22 14.88
CA THR A 264 14.52 2.21 15.94
C THR A 264 13.40 1.25 15.56
N LEU A 265 12.26 1.78 15.11
CA LEU A 265 11.13 0.99 14.66
C LEU A 265 11.47 0.15 13.43
N ASP A 266 12.23 0.71 12.48
CA ASP A 266 12.65 0.06 11.24
C ASP A 266 13.53 -1.16 11.53
N GLN A 267 14.52 -1.00 12.40
CA GLN A 267 15.38 -2.10 12.82
C GLN A 267 14.61 -3.16 13.63
N LEU A 268 13.66 -2.77 14.50
CA LEU A 268 12.77 -3.74 15.17
C LEU A 268 11.94 -4.55 14.15
N ARG A 269 11.47 -3.91 13.08
CA ARG A 269 10.76 -4.57 11.98
C ARG A 269 11.66 -5.57 11.26
N ASP A 270 12.91 -5.21 11.00
CA ASP A 270 13.91 -6.11 10.41
C ASP A 270 14.25 -7.30 11.30
N MET A 271 14.15 -7.14 12.62
CA MET A 271 14.21 -8.22 13.61
C MET A 271 12.93 -9.08 13.67
N GLY A 272 11.93 -8.80 12.83
CA GLY A 272 10.68 -9.56 12.74
C GLY A 272 9.58 -9.13 13.72
N VAL A 273 9.73 -7.98 14.38
CA VAL A 273 8.67 -7.38 15.20
C VAL A 273 7.66 -6.69 14.28
N TYR A 274 6.42 -7.18 14.28
CA TYR A 274 5.32 -6.56 13.50
C TYR A 274 4.45 -5.65 14.35
N ALA A 275 4.19 -6.04 15.59
CA ALA A 275 3.33 -5.31 16.51
C ALA A 275 3.90 -5.31 17.92
N ILE A 276 3.68 -4.20 18.63
CA ILE A 276 4.03 -4.03 20.04
C ILE A 276 2.81 -3.61 20.85
N ARG A 277 2.84 -3.87 22.16
CA ARG A 277 1.79 -3.44 23.09
C ARG A 277 1.74 -1.92 23.12
N GLU A 278 0.53 -1.35 23.03
CA GLU A 278 0.30 0.11 23.02
C GLU A 278 0.96 0.81 24.21
N SER A 279 0.85 0.23 25.42
CA SER A 279 1.45 0.82 26.64
C SER A 279 2.98 0.84 26.63
N LEU A 280 3.61 0.02 25.79
CA LEU A 280 5.07 -0.08 25.66
C LEU A 280 5.58 0.79 24.49
N ALA A 281 4.74 1.05 23.50
CA ALA A 281 5.08 1.92 22.37
C ALA A 281 5.49 3.33 22.85
N ASP A 282 4.76 3.88 23.83
CA ASP A 282 5.10 5.17 24.41
C ASP A 282 6.47 5.18 25.10
N GLU A 283 6.86 4.08 25.76
CA GLU A 283 8.15 3.94 26.45
C GLU A 283 9.30 3.87 25.44
N ILE A 284 9.14 3.07 24.38
CA ILE A 284 10.12 2.99 23.29
C ILE A 284 10.29 4.34 22.60
N LEU A 285 9.20 5.05 22.30
CA LEU A 285 9.27 6.29 21.53
C LEU A 285 9.70 7.50 22.36
N ASN A 286 9.35 7.58 23.64
CA ASN A 286 9.54 8.81 24.41
C ASN A 286 10.59 8.71 25.52
N ASP A 287 10.86 7.50 26.05
CA ASP A 287 11.71 7.34 27.23
C ASP A 287 13.14 6.89 26.87
N LEU A 288 13.41 6.55 25.60
CA LEU A 288 14.76 6.29 25.10
C LEU A 288 15.55 7.59 24.86
N SER A 289 16.86 7.49 25.01
CA SER A 289 17.78 8.59 24.73
C SER A 289 18.06 8.64 23.24
N TYR A 290 17.51 9.65 22.56
CA TYR A 290 17.75 9.92 21.13
C TYR A 290 18.77 11.05 20.91
N ASP A 291 19.62 11.29 21.90
CA ASP A 291 20.67 12.33 21.88
C ASP A 291 21.99 11.88 21.25
N GLU A 292 22.04 10.64 20.77
CA GLU A 292 23.20 10.04 20.13
C GLU A 292 22.97 9.90 18.61
N ASP A 293 24.04 9.98 17.82
CA ASP A 293 24.01 10.01 16.35
C ASP A 293 23.59 8.66 15.70
N TYR A 294 22.79 7.84 16.38
CA TYR A 294 22.33 6.51 15.94
C TYR A 294 20.95 6.14 16.51
N ALA A 295 20.31 5.13 15.92
CA ALA A 295 19.04 4.60 16.41
C ALA A 295 19.24 3.68 17.64
N PRO A 296 18.65 3.96 18.82
CA PRO A 296 18.85 3.20 20.06
C PRO A 296 18.09 1.86 20.10
N THR A 297 18.32 1.00 19.11
CA THR A 297 17.58 -0.26 18.94
C THR A 297 17.91 -1.32 19.99
N ASP A 298 19.16 -1.39 20.44
CA ASP A 298 19.53 -2.28 21.54
C ASP A 298 18.78 -1.91 22.83
N ASP A 299 18.63 -0.62 23.13
CA ASP A 299 17.87 -0.16 24.29
C ASP A 299 16.36 -0.42 24.14
N ALA A 300 15.81 -0.22 22.94
CA ALA A 300 14.42 -0.56 22.64
C ALA A 300 14.15 -2.07 22.84
N LYS A 301 15.08 -2.90 22.37
CA LYS A 301 15.06 -4.35 22.55
C LYS A 301 15.13 -4.74 24.03
N ASP A 302 16.06 -4.18 24.79
CA ASP A 302 16.20 -4.45 26.23
C ASP A 302 14.96 -4.01 27.00
N THR A 303 14.33 -2.90 26.59
CA THR A 303 13.06 -2.41 27.13
C THR A 303 11.93 -3.42 26.90
N ILE A 304 11.80 -3.94 25.66
CA ILE A 304 10.81 -4.97 25.34
C ILE A 304 11.05 -6.24 26.14
N ILE A 305 12.30 -6.73 26.18
CA ILE A 305 12.66 -7.95 26.91
C ILE A 305 12.38 -7.81 28.40
N SER A 306 12.74 -6.66 28.99
CA SER A 306 12.47 -6.37 30.41
C SER A 306 10.97 -6.34 30.71
N ALA A 307 10.15 -5.77 29.82
CA ALA A 307 8.70 -5.75 29.97
C ALA A 307 8.09 -7.16 29.87
N ILE A 308 8.61 -8.01 28.96
CA ILE A 308 8.23 -9.43 28.86
C ILE A 308 8.57 -10.16 30.17
N TYR A 309 9.81 -10.01 30.66
CA TYR A 309 10.28 -10.62 31.90
C TYR A 309 9.38 -10.25 33.07
N ALA A 310 9.16 -8.95 33.30
CA ALA A 310 8.36 -8.46 34.41
C ALA A 310 6.92 -9.03 34.38
N THR A 311 6.32 -9.10 33.19
CA THR A 311 4.97 -9.66 33.01
C THR A 311 4.95 -11.17 33.31
N PHE A 312 5.98 -11.90 32.89
CA PHE A 312 6.09 -13.33 33.18
C PHE A 312 6.39 -13.63 34.63
N GLU A 313 7.25 -12.83 35.28
CA GLU A 313 7.55 -12.96 36.71
C GLU A 313 6.29 -12.75 37.54
N GLU A 314 5.50 -11.71 37.22
CA GLU A 314 4.26 -11.42 37.92
C GLU A 314 3.23 -12.56 37.79
N LYS A 315 3.09 -13.15 36.59
CA LYS A 315 2.06 -14.16 36.32
C LYS A 315 2.45 -15.58 36.70
N TYR A 316 3.70 -15.93 36.44
CA TYR A 316 4.17 -17.32 36.44
C TYR A 316 5.36 -17.55 37.38
N GLY A 317 5.92 -16.49 37.95
CA GLY A 317 7.05 -16.53 38.87
C GLY A 317 8.42 -16.38 38.18
N GLU A 318 9.40 -16.00 38.98
CA GLU A 318 10.80 -15.75 38.59
C GLU A 318 11.41 -16.93 37.80
N ASP A 319 11.17 -18.16 38.25
CA ASP A 319 11.71 -19.37 37.61
C ASP A 319 11.30 -19.49 36.13
N PHE A 320 10.07 -19.10 35.78
CA PHE A 320 9.59 -19.12 34.39
C PHE A 320 10.08 -17.89 33.61
N ALA A 321 10.08 -16.71 34.23
CA ALA A 321 10.61 -15.49 33.62
C ALA A 321 12.07 -15.66 33.21
N ASP A 322 12.91 -16.23 34.07
CA ASP A 322 14.31 -16.57 33.78
C ASP A 322 14.43 -17.56 32.62
N CYS A 323 13.58 -18.58 32.58
CA CYS A 323 13.59 -19.56 31.49
C CYS A 323 13.25 -18.90 30.14
N ALA A 324 12.24 -18.05 30.13
CA ALA A 324 11.80 -17.33 28.94
C ALA A 324 12.82 -16.30 28.46
N ASP A 325 13.43 -15.55 29.37
CA ASP A 325 14.47 -14.56 29.04
C ASP A 325 15.70 -15.21 28.42
N ASN A 326 16.19 -16.30 29.01
CA ASN A 326 17.29 -17.08 28.42
C ASN A 326 16.94 -17.55 27.00
N PHE A 327 15.70 -18.00 26.77
CA PHE A 327 15.27 -18.42 25.43
C PHE A 327 15.27 -17.26 24.42
N ILE A 328 14.73 -16.10 24.80
CA ILE A 328 14.64 -14.93 23.92
C ILE A 328 16.04 -14.42 23.57
N GLN A 329 16.92 -14.29 24.56
CA GLN A 329 18.30 -13.83 24.36
C GLN A 329 19.12 -14.80 23.49
N ASP A 330 18.96 -16.12 23.68
CA ASP A 330 19.73 -17.12 22.94
C ASP A 330 19.33 -17.22 21.45
N ASN A 331 18.10 -16.85 21.10
CA ASN A 331 17.57 -17.01 19.74
C ASN A 331 17.42 -15.69 18.97
N ASP A 332 17.64 -14.56 19.63
CA ASP A 332 17.47 -13.23 19.05
C ASP A 332 16.08 -13.02 18.41
N ASP A 333 15.08 -13.73 18.93
CA ASP A 333 13.73 -13.82 18.38
C ASP A 333 12.72 -13.39 19.44
N ILE A 334 12.55 -12.07 19.55
CA ILE A 334 11.69 -11.44 20.56
C ILE A 334 10.21 -11.66 20.25
N ALA A 335 9.84 -11.89 18.99
CA ALA A 335 8.47 -11.79 18.51
C ALA A 335 7.94 -13.07 17.85
N GLY A 336 8.80 -14.04 17.56
CA GLY A 336 8.47 -15.30 16.91
C GLY A 336 7.80 -16.34 17.80
N ARG A 337 7.84 -16.14 19.13
CA ARG A 337 6.92 -16.80 20.07
C ARG A 337 5.95 -15.79 20.66
N VAL A 338 4.71 -16.22 20.89
CA VAL A 338 3.71 -15.34 21.49
C VAL A 338 4.13 -14.90 22.88
N ASN A 339 4.08 -13.61 23.14
CA ASN A 339 4.45 -13.00 24.41
C ASN A 339 3.60 -11.74 24.66
N PRO A 340 3.66 -11.13 25.86
CA PRO A 340 2.74 -10.08 26.23
C PRO A 340 3.05 -8.73 25.59
N CYS A 341 4.22 -8.54 24.96
CA CYS A 341 4.70 -7.22 24.57
C CYS A 341 4.96 -7.05 23.07
N ALA A 342 5.39 -8.08 22.35
CA ALA A 342 5.75 -8.01 20.93
C ALA A 342 5.25 -9.24 20.16
N MET A 343 4.90 -9.09 18.88
CA MET A 343 4.52 -10.21 18.02
C MET A 343 5.00 -10.01 16.58
N SER A 344 5.44 -11.11 15.96
CA SER A 344 5.67 -11.19 14.52
C SER A 344 4.35 -11.33 13.77
N VAL A 345 4.39 -11.16 12.44
CA VAL A 345 3.23 -11.36 11.57
C VAL A 345 2.68 -12.79 11.74
N GLU A 346 3.56 -13.79 11.76
CA GLU A 346 3.23 -15.20 11.94
C GLU A 346 2.55 -15.44 13.30
N THR A 347 3.09 -14.86 14.37
CA THR A 347 2.53 -14.95 15.71
C THR A 347 1.13 -14.34 15.77
N VAL A 348 0.93 -13.15 15.19
CA VAL A 348 -0.39 -12.51 15.13
C VAL A 348 -1.41 -13.39 14.38
N ARG A 349 -1.01 -13.98 13.24
CA ARG A 349 -1.89 -14.91 12.49
C ARG A 349 -2.26 -16.14 13.33
N ALA A 350 -1.31 -16.71 14.06
CA ALA A 350 -1.56 -17.85 14.94
C ALA A 350 -2.55 -17.47 16.06
N VAL A 351 -2.35 -16.31 16.69
CA VAL A 351 -3.22 -15.76 17.73
C VAL A 351 -4.63 -15.52 17.19
N TYR A 352 -4.76 -14.97 15.97
CA TYR A 352 -6.06 -14.78 15.33
C TYR A 352 -6.79 -16.11 15.07
N GLY A 353 -6.05 -17.17 14.71
CA GLY A 353 -6.63 -18.47 14.37
C GLY A 353 -7.00 -19.34 15.57
N MET A 354 -6.24 -19.27 16.67
CA MET A 354 -6.34 -20.20 17.81
C MET A 354 -6.67 -19.53 19.14
N GLY A 355 -6.56 -18.20 19.23
CA GLY A 355 -6.62 -17.45 20.48
C GLY A 355 -5.26 -17.37 21.17
N PHE A 356 -5.02 -16.27 21.88
CA PHE A 356 -3.71 -15.95 22.48
C PHE A 356 -3.20 -17.05 23.41
N ASP A 357 -4.03 -17.51 24.36
CA ASP A 357 -3.64 -18.54 25.34
C ASP A 357 -3.29 -19.89 24.70
N ALA A 358 -4.04 -20.29 23.67
CA ALA A 358 -3.82 -21.56 23.02
C ALA A 358 -2.46 -21.57 22.31
N VAL A 359 -2.09 -20.45 21.68
CA VAL A 359 -0.76 -20.27 21.09
C VAL A 359 0.29 -20.21 22.19
N PHE A 360 0.04 -19.49 23.29
CA PHE A 360 0.98 -19.35 24.40
C PHE A 360 1.32 -20.69 25.04
N LEU A 361 0.30 -21.48 25.34
CA LEU A 361 0.44 -22.84 25.85
C LEU A 361 1.21 -23.75 24.91
N ASN A 362 1.07 -23.55 23.60
CA ASN A 362 1.77 -24.37 22.61
C ASN A 362 3.25 -23.96 22.50
N ASP A 363 3.52 -22.66 22.44
CA ASP A 363 4.87 -22.10 22.27
C ASP A 363 5.74 -22.29 23.51
N TRP A 364 5.16 -22.15 24.71
CA TRP A 364 5.86 -22.22 26.00
C TRP A 364 5.68 -23.54 26.74
N LYS A 365 5.12 -24.56 26.09
CA LYS A 365 4.75 -25.84 26.72
C LYS A 365 5.88 -26.49 27.49
N LYS A 366 7.09 -26.45 26.93
CA LYS A 366 8.25 -27.12 27.48
C LYS A 366 8.72 -26.40 28.74
N GLU A 367 8.83 -25.10 28.67
CA GLU A 367 9.28 -24.19 29.72
C GLU A 367 8.27 -24.18 30.89
N LEU A 368 6.97 -24.12 30.59
CA LEU A 368 5.91 -24.27 31.61
C LEU A 368 6.03 -25.59 32.36
N ALA A 369 6.32 -26.70 31.66
CA ALA A 369 6.50 -28.00 32.28
C ALA A 369 7.80 -28.13 33.08
N GLU A 370 8.87 -27.45 32.68
CA GLU A 370 10.14 -27.39 33.42
C GLU A 370 10.01 -26.59 34.72
N CYS A 371 9.12 -25.59 34.75
CA CYS A 371 8.83 -24.76 35.93
C CYS A 371 7.66 -25.29 36.79
N ASP A 372 7.16 -26.51 36.55
CA ASP A 372 6.02 -27.11 37.25
C ASP A 372 4.73 -26.24 37.23
N ILE A 373 4.53 -25.44 36.19
CA ILE A 373 3.34 -24.59 36.01
C ILE A 373 2.21 -25.41 35.37
N ASP A 374 1.02 -25.36 35.98
CA ASP A 374 -0.16 -26.02 35.46
C ASP A 374 -0.65 -25.33 34.17
N PRO A 375 -0.73 -26.04 33.03
CA PRO A 375 -1.30 -25.51 31.80
C PRO A 375 -2.73 -24.97 31.96
N GLU A 376 -3.52 -25.48 32.91
CA GLU A 376 -4.87 -24.98 33.20
C GLU A 376 -4.87 -23.65 33.99
N ALA A 377 -3.73 -23.23 34.53
CA ALA A 377 -3.57 -21.95 35.23
C ALA A 377 -3.17 -20.80 34.30
N VAL A 378 -2.84 -21.08 33.04
CA VAL A 378 -2.60 -20.07 32.01
C VAL A 378 -3.94 -19.47 31.60
N SER A 379 -4.07 -18.14 31.71
CA SER A 379 -5.28 -17.42 31.34
C SER A 379 -5.01 -16.12 30.60
N VAL A 380 -5.89 -15.82 29.63
CA VAL A 380 -5.98 -14.54 28.95
C VAL A 380 -6.33 -13.47 29.97
N ASP A 381 -5.47 -12.47 30.12
CA ASP A 381 -5.96 -11.20 30.62
C ASP A 381 -7.03 -10.67 29.64
N SER A 382 -8.07 -10.08 30.20
CA SER A 382 -9.30 -9.66 29.51
C SER A 382 -9.13 -8.70 28.32
N GLU A 383 -7.92 -8.20 28.08
CA GLU A 383 -7.63 -7.24 27.01
C GLU A 383 -7.36 -7.90 25.65
N ALA A 384 -6.91 -9.17 25.59
CA ALA A 384 -6.65 -9.89 24.34
C ALA A 384 -7.85 -10.71 23.81
N HIS A 385 -9.03 -10.57 24.42
CA HIS A 385 -10.16 -11.51 24.32
C HIS A 385 -11.00 -11.40 23.01
N ASP A 386 -10.79 -10.39 22.17
CA ASP A 386 -11.72 -10.07 21.07
C ASP A 386 -11.50 -10.88 19.76
N MET A 387 -10.48 -11.75 19.69
CA MET A 387 -10.14 -12.45 18.43
C MET A 387 -10.70 -13.89 18.31
N GLU A 388 -11.35 -14.42 19.35
CA GLU A 388 -11.94 -15.78 19.32
C GLU A 388 -13.08 -15.95 18.27
N ASN A 389 -13.59 -14.86 17.71
CA ASN A 389 -14.71 -14.86 16.75
C ASN A 389 -14.31 -14.62 15.27
N GLY A 390 -13.02 -14.65 14.93
CA GLY A 390 -12.52 -14.26 13.59
C GLY A 390 -12.69 -15.27 12.44
N ARG A 391 -13.34 -16.42 12.65
CA ARG A 391 -13.47 -17.49 11.63
C ARG A 391 -14.37 -17.15 10.43
N ASP A 392 -15.23 -16.14 10.54
CA ASP A 392 -16.24 -15.85 9.51
C ASP A 392 -15.68 -15.34 8.18
N GLY A 393 -14.38 -15.02 8.10
CA GLY A 393 -13.78 -14.40 6.91
C GLY A 393 -13.01 -15.33 5.95
N LEU A 394 -12.68 -16.56 6.34
CA LEU A 394 -11.76 -17.42 5.55
C LEU A 394 -12.42 -18.67 4.94
N ASP A 395 -13.56 -19.13 5.47
CA ASP A 395 -14.25 -20.34 4.95
C ASP A 395 -15.21 -20.05 3.79
N GLY A 396 -15.38 -18.78 3.37
CA GLY A 396 -16.38 -18.37 2.37
C GLY A 396 -15.98 -18.50 0.90
N ASN A 397 -14.71 -18.78 0.57
CA ASN A 397 -14.22 -18.72 -0.82
C ASN A 397 -13.71 -20.07 -1.39
N ALA A 398 -14.21 -21.19 -0.88
CA ALA A 398 -14.16 -22.43 -1.63
C ALA A 398 -15.44 -22.55 -2.47
N PRO A 399 -15.38 -22.51 -3.82
CA PRO A 399 -16.56 -22.86 -4.61
C PRO A 399 -16.92 -24.31 -4.28
N GLU A 400 -18.11 -24.51 -3.72
CA GLU A 400 -18.69 -25.85 -3.60
C GLU A 400 -18.63 -26.49 -4.99
N LYS A 401 -17.92 -27.62 -5.07
CA LYS A 401 -18.01 -28.49 -6.24
C LYS A 401 -19.43 -29.03 -6.28
N ASP A 402 -20.29 -28.43 -7.08
CA ASP A 402 -21.57 -29.01 -7.46
C ASP A 402 -21.31 -30.38 -8.12
N ALA A 403 -21.54 -31.44 -7.34
CA ALA A 403 -21.73 -32.76 -7.88
C ALA A 403 -23.05 -32.75 -8.68
N PRO A 404 -23.12 -33.40 -9.85
CA PRO A 404 -24.33 -33.35 -10.66
C PRO A 404 -25.47 -34.05 -9.93
N GLU A 405 -26.49 -33.27 -9.56
CA GLU A 405 -27.76 -33.80 -9.05
C GLU A 405 -28.35 -34.77 -10.07
N LYS A 406 -28.66 -35.97 -9.59
CA LYS A 406 -29.45 -36.94 -10.34
C LYS A 406 -30.88 -36.43 -10.45
N ASP A 407 -31.28 -36.17 -11.68
CA ASP A 407 -32.66 -35.94 -12.09
C ASP A 407 -33.47 -37.23 -11.89
N ASP A 408 -34.23 -37.29 -10.80
CA ASP A 408 -35.16 -38.38 -10.46
C ASP A 408 -36.60 -37.84 -10.41
N ARG A 409 -37.10 -37.24 -11.50
CA ARG A 409 -38.54 -36.97 -11.68
C ARG A 409 -38.97 -37.04 -13.16
N ASP A 410 -39.42 -38.21 -13.59
CA ASP A 410 -40.84 -38.45 -13.89
C ASP A 410 -41.05 -39.71 -14.74
N ALA A 411 -41.51 -40.75 -14.05
CA ALA A 411 -42.21 -41.86 -14.68
C ALA A 411 -43.59 -41.38 -15.17
N GLN A 412 -43.77 -41.22 -16.47
CA GLN A 412 -45.09 -41.27 -17.09
C GLN A 412 -45.42 -42.71 -17.53
N PRO A 413 -46.64 -43.20 -17.29
CA PRO A 413 -47.07 -44.53 -17.73
C PRO A 413 -47.46 -44.51 -19.23
N PRO A 414 -47.47 -45.68 -19.90
CA PRO A 414 -47.65 -45.73 -21.35
C PRO A 414 -49.13 -45.55 -21.69
N VAL A 415 -49.42 -44.78 -22.75
CA VAL A 415 -50.70 -44.87 -23.46
C VAL A 415 -50.41 -45.10 -24.93
N ASP A 416 -50.89 -46.26 -25.35
CA ASP A 416 -50.90 -46.83 -26.69
C ASP A 416 -51.63 -45.95 -27.73
N THR A 417 -51.15 -46.08 -28.97
CA THR A 417 -51.86 -46.07 -30.27
C THR A 417 -52.94 -45.00 -30.53
N ASP A 418 -52.83 -44.27 -31.65
CA ASP A 418 -53.30 -44.71 -32.96
C ASP A 418 -53.13 -43.60 -34.02
N ASN A 419 -53.14 -44.04 -35.28
CA ASN A 419 -52.95 -43.32 -36.54
C ASN A 419 -53.70 -41.98 -36.72
N ARG A 420 -53.05 -40.98 -37.35
CA ARG A 420 -53.32 -40.63 -38.77
C ARG A 420 -52.34 -39.62 -39.36
#